data_AF-A0A968Q035-F1
#
_entry.id   AF-A0A968Q035-F1
#
_cell.length_a   1.000
_cell.length_b   1.000
_cell.length_c   1.000
_cell.angle_alpha   90.00
_cell.angle_beta   90.00
_cell.angle_gamma   90.00
#
_symmetry.space_group_name_H-M   'P 1'
#
loop_
_entity.id
_entity.type
_entity.pdbx_description
1 polymer ?
#
loop_
_entity_poly.entity_id
_entity_poly.type
_entity_poly.pdbx_seq_one_letter_code
_entity_poly.pdbx_strand_id
1 'polypeptide(L)'
;MMFEAGLVERILNDVKDEPGNLPLLEFALTLLWEQRQGDQLTHAAYVAIGQIKGALTSYAERKYGQLNSTEQEQVRRIFIQLVRPGEGTEDTRRLATKSELGDARWSLVQQLATDRLVVTSRNATNQETVEVVHEALIANWSQLRQWMAKDRLFRAWQERLRVAMRQWEETRRDEEALLRGALLAEAEEKLKERPEDLCPSEQSFIRQSIKQKMNAEIDNAY
;
A
#
# COMPACT_ATOMS: atom_id res chain seq x y z
N MET A 1 18.84 25.35 -21.28
CA MET A 1 17.50 24.85 -20.96
C MET A 1 16.47 25.93 -21.20
N MET A 2 15.51 25.68 -22.09
CA MET A 2 14.40 26.61 -22.40
C MET A 2 13.05 25.92 -22.16
N PHE A 3 12.07 26.68 -21.67
CA PHE A 3 10.67 26.24 -21.64
C PHE A 3 9.98 26.71 -22.91
N GLU A 4 9.12 25.87 -23.48
CA GLU A 4 8.14 26.33 -24.46
C GLU A 4 7.28 27.45 -23.85
N ALA A 5 6.94 28.46 -24.65
CA ALA A 5 6.25 29.65 -24.16
C ALA A 5 4.90 29.27 -23.50
N GLY A 6 4.66 29.75 -22.27
CA GLY A 6 3.44 29.45 -21.52
C GLY A 6 3.49 28.17 -20.68
N LEU A 7 4.56 27.36 -20.78
CA LEU A 7 4.66 26.10 -20.05
C LEU A 7 4.85 26.32 -18.55
N VAL A 8 5.65 27.31 -18.14
CA VAL A 8 5.89 27.60 -16.72
C VAL A 8 4.60 28.05 -16.03
N GLU A 9 3.84 28.93 -16.66
CA GLU A 9 2.56 29.42 -16.16
C GLU A 9 1.56 28.28 -16.01
N ARG A 10 1.52 27.37 -16.99
CA ARG A 10 0.67 26.18 -16.94
C ARG A 10 1.05 25.24 -15.78
N ILE A 11 2.34 24.97 -15.59
CA ILE A 11 2.84 24.18 -14.46
C ILE A 11 2.46 24.85 -13.12
N LEU A 12 2.68 26.16 -13.00
CA LEU A 12 2.34 26.90 -11.77
C LEU A 12 0.83 26.89 -11.48
N ASN A 13 -0.01 26.95 -12.50
CA ASN A 13 -1.46 26.84 -12.32
C ASN A 13 -1.85 25.43 -11.85
N ASP A 14 -1.27 24.38 -12.45
CA ASP A 14 -1.53 22.98 -12.06
C ASP A 14 -1.05 22.67 -10.61
N VAL A 15 -0.05 23.40 -10.07
CA VAL A 15 0.42 23.26 -8.66
C VAL A 15 -0.49 23.96 -7.66
N LYS A 16 -1.01 25.15 -8.00
CA LYS A 16 -1.71 26.05 -7.06
C LYS A 16 -2.99 25.45 -6.48
N ASP A 17 -3.57 24.47 -7.16
CA ASP A 17 -4.87 23.90 -6.77
C ASP A 17 -4.79 22.95 -5.55
N GLU A 18 -3.59 22.56 -5.06
CA GLU A 18 -3.47 21.57 -3.97
C GLU A 18 -2.24 21.81 -3.04
N PRO A 19 -2.44 22.07 -1.73
CA PRO A 19 -1.35 22.18 -0.77
C PRO A 19 -0.63 20.83 -0.56
N GLY A 20 0.70 20.82 -0.71
CA GLY A 20 1.54 19.63 -0.50
C GLY A 20 2.21 19.06 -1.78
N ASN A 21 2.00 19.67 -2.94
CA ASN A 21 2.44 19.13 -4.24
C ASN A 21 3.92 19.32 -4.60
N LEU A 22 4.79 19.84 -3.73
CA LEU A 22 6.21 20.04 -4.08
C LEU A 22 6.93 18.74 -4.49
N PRO A 23 6.77 17.61 -3.77
CA PRO A 23 7.37 16.34 -4.20
C PRO A 23 6.79 15.83 -5.53
N LEU A 24 5.49 16.01 -5.75
CA LEU A 24 4.84 15.61 -7.00
C LEU A 24 5.30 16.48 -8.18
N LEU A 25 5.48 17.77 -7.95
CA LEU A 25 6.06 18.71 -8.92
C LEU A 25 7.50 18.33 -9.26
N GLU A 26 8.34 18.05 -8.27
CA GLU A 26 9.72 17.60 -8.49
C GLU A 26 9.74 16.34 -9.36
N PHE A 27 8.86 15.38 -9.06
CA PHE A 27 8.72 14.16 -9.84
C PHE A 27 8.29 14.45 -11.29
N ALA A 28 7.26 15.27 -11.48
CA ALA A 28 6.78 15.64 -12.80
C ALA A 28 7.85 16.39 -13.62
N LEU A 29 8.60 17.31 -13.00
CA LEU A 29 9.71 18.02 -13.64
C LEU A 29 10.86 17.09 -13.99
N THR A 30 11.16 16.10 -13.15
CA THR A 30 12.17 15.06 -13.45
C THR A 30 11.78 14.27 -14.70
N LEU A 31 10.53 13.81 -14.78
CA LEU A 31 10.05 13.11 -15.97
C LEU A 31 9.99 14.00 -17.21
N LEU A 32 9.58 15.26 -17.05
CA LEU A 32 9.55 16.23 -18.14
C LEU A 32 10.96 16.47 -18.69
N TRP A 33 11.95 16.54 -17.81
CA TRP A 33 13.36 16.68 -18.17
C TRP A 33 13.89 15.47 -18.95
N GLU A 34 13.50 14.26 -18.58
CA GLU A 34 13.84 13.03 -19.32
C GLU A 34 13.21 13.00 -20.73
N GLN A 35 12.03 13.59 -20.90
CA GLN A 35 11.29 13.67 -22.18
C GLN A 35 11.57 14.94 -22.99
N ARG A 36 12.60 15.71 -22.61
CA ARG A 36 12.95 16.97 -23.29
C ARG A 36 13.37 16.71 -24.74
N GLN A 37 13.07 17.67 -25.61
CA GLN A 37 13.53 17.66 -27.00
C GLN A 37 14.74 18.58 -27.13
N GLY A 38 15.94 18.00 -27.21
CA GLY A 38 17.19 18.76 -27.18
C GLY A 38 17.37 19.49 -25.84
N ASP A 39 17.31 20.82 -25.88
CA ASP A 39 17.42 21.70 -24.70
C ASP A 39 16.09 22.37 -24.33
N GLN A 40 14.97 21.91 -24.92
CA GLN A 40 13.64 22.49 -24.72
C GLN A 40 12.67 21.51 -24.03
N LEU A 41 11.96 22.02 -23.01
CA LEU A 41 10.81 21.35 -22.39
C LEU A 41 9.53 21.83 -23.08
N THR A 42 8.70 20.89 -23.52
CA THR A 42 7.54 21.16 -24.38
C THR A 42 6.21 20.87 -23.70
N HIS A 43 5.15 21.54 -24.13
CA HIS A 43 3.78 21.22 -23.74
C HIS A 43 3.40 19.80 -24.12
N ALA A 44 3.86 19.32 -25.26
CA ALA A 44 3.62 17.95 -25.71
C ALA A 44 4.22 16.93 -24.73
N ALA A 45 5.47 17.11 -24.31
CA ALA A 45 6.11 16.26 -23.30
C ALA A 45 5.39 16.35 -21.95
N TYR A 46 4.98 17.55 -21.54
CA TYR A 46 4.24 17.77 -20.29
C TYR A 46 2.88 17.06 -20.27
N VAL A 47 2.14 17.06 -21.39
CA VAL A 47 0.90 16.29 -21.53
C VAL A 47 1.20 14.79 -21.58
N ALA A 48 2.24 14.37 -22.30
CA ALA A 48 2.60 12.96 -22.46
C ALA A 48 3.01 12.28 -21.15
N ILE A 49 3.59 13.03 -20.20
CA ILE A 49 3.85 12.50 -18.86
C ILE A 49 2.58 12.43 -18.02
N GLY A 50 1.50 13.15 -18.36
CA GLY A 50 0.25 13.20 -17.60
C GLY A 50 0.08 14.46 -16.75
N GLN A 51 0.85 15.52 -17.02
CA GLN A 51 0.91 16.75 -16.22
C GLN A 51 1.26 16.45 -14.75
N ILE A 52 1.08 17.38 -13.81
CA ILE A 52 1.43 17.16 -12.40
C ILE A 52 0.62 16.00 -11.79
N LYS A 53 -0.71 16.04 -11.91
CA LYS A 53 -1.61 15.08 -11.24
C LYS A 53 -1.48 13.65 -11.77
N GLY A 54 -1.22 13.51 -13.08
CA GLY A 54 -1.13 12.22 -13.76
C GLY A 54 0.29 11.71 -13.98
N ALA A 55 1.33 12.52 -13.74
CA ALA A 55 2.73 12.12 -13.92
C ALA A 55 3.07 10.83 -13.20
N LEU A 56 2.77 10.81 -11.90
CA LEU A 56 3.11 9.69 -11.04
C LEU A 56 2.27 8.44 -11.35
N THR A 57 0.99 8.59 -11.65
CA THR A 57 0.12 7.45 -11.98
C THR A 57 0.43 6.86 -13.35
N SER A 58 0.67 7.68 -14.37
CA SER A 58 1.09 7.22 -15.70
C SER A 58 2.44 6.51 -15.64
N TYR A 59 3.34 7.00 -14.80
CA TYR A 59 4.62 6.34 -14.55
C TYR A 59 4.44 4.99 -13.85
N ALA A 60 3.62 4.92 -12.79
CA ALA A 60 3.30 3.67 -12.10
C ALA A 60 2.66 2.64 -13.04
N GLU A 61 1.72 3.07 -13.89
CA GLU A 61 1.07 2.21 -14.89
C GLU A 61 2.08 1.63 -15.89
N ARG A 62 2.98 2.46 -16.43
CA ARG A 62 4.03 2.00 -17.35
C ARG A 62 4.97 1.01 -16.69
N LYS A 63 5.42 1.29 -15.46
CA LYS A 63 6.31 0.39 -14.70
C LYS A 63 5.63 -0.93 -14.40
N TYR A 64 4.38 -0.89 -13.95
CA TYR A 64 3.58 -2.09 -13.71
C TYR A 64 3.37 -2.92 -14.99
N GLY A 65 3.11 -2.28 -16.12
CA GLY A 65 2.92 -2.94 -17.41
C GLY A 65 4.18 -3.63 -17.98
N GLN A 66 5.37 -3.29 -17.48
CA GLN A 66 6.63 -3.92 -17.88
C GLN A 66 6.96 -5.19 -17.09
N LEU A 67 6.27 -5.41 -15.97
CA LEU A 67 6.47 -6.58 -15.11
C LEU A 67 5.84 -7.84 -15.72
N ASN A 68 6.41 -9.01 -15.41
CA ASN A 68 5.77 -10.27 -15.76
C ASN A 68 4.55 -10.57 -14.87
N SER A 69 3.72 -11.54 -15.24
CA SER A 69 2.46 -11.84 -14.53
C SER A 69 2.65 -12.18 -13.05
N THR A 70 3.72 -12.89 -12.70
CA THR A 70 4.05 -13.23 -11.31
C THR A 70 4.40 -11.96 -10.51
N GLU A 71 5.27 -11.12 -11.06
CA GLU A 71 5.66 -9.84 -10.46
C GLU A 71 4.47 -8.90 -10.32
N GLN A 72 3.62 -8.81 -11.34
CA GLN A 72 2.40 -8.00 -11.32
C GLN A 72 1.46 -8.40 -10.18
N GLU A 73 1.27 -9.70 -9.93
CA GLU A 73 0.46 -10.16 -8.81
C GLU A 73 1.13 -9.83 -7.45
N GLN A 74 2.45 -9.97 -7.35
CA GLN A 74 3.14 -9.57 -6.11
C GLN A 74 3.07 -8.07 -5.86
N VAL A 75 3.24 -7.24 -6.90
CA VAL A 75 3.11 -5.78 -6.79
C VAL A 75 1.69 -5.38 -6.40
N ARG A 76 0.67 -6.02 -6.98
CA ARG A 76 -0.73 -5.85 -6.55
C ARG A 76 -0.88 -6.09 -5.06
N ARG A 77 -0.39 -7.25 -4.57
CA ARG A 77 -0.47 -7.61 -3.14
C ARG A 77 0.31 -6.64 -2.26
N ILE A 78 1.50 -6.19 -2.67
CA ILE A 78 2.28 -5.17 -1.96
C ILE A 78 1.44 -3.90 -1.81
N PHE A 79 0.98 -3.30 -2.91
CA PHE A 79 0.25 -2.03 -2.85
C PHE A 79 -1.04 -2.11 -2.02
N ILE A 80 -1.80 -3.20 -2.13
CA ILE A 80 -2.99 -3.42 -1.27
C ILE A 80 -2.62 -3.39 0.22
N GLN A 81 -1.46 -3.94 0.59
CA GLN A 81 -0.97 -3.93 1.97
C GLN A 81 -0.51 -2.54 2.44
N LEU A 82 -0.12 -1.65 1.51
CA LEU A 82 0.31 -0.27 1.80
C LEU A 82 -0.84 0.74 1.83
N VAL A 83 -2.08 0.28 1.68
CA VAL A 83 -3.27 1.13 1.74
C VAL A 83 -4.16 0.70 2.91
N ARG A 84 -4.62 1.70 3.66
CA ARG A 84 -5.68 1.55 4.65
C ARG A 84 -6.99 2.06 4.03
N PRO A 85 -8.03 1.21 3.93
CA PRO A 85 -9.32 1.64 3.42
C PRO A 85 -9.95 2.66 4.37
N GLY A 86 -10.50 3.74 3.82
CA GLY A 86 -11.30 4.71 4.58
C GLY A 86 -12.71 4.18 4.87
N GLU A 87 -13.24 4.50 6.06
CA GLU A 87 -14.63 4.22 6.45
C GLU A 87 -15.50 5.44 6.15
N GLY A 88 -15.99 5.54 4.91
CA GLY A 88 -16.73 6.72 4.43
C GLY A 88 -15.85 7.92 4.09
N THR A 89 -14.52 7.75 4.16
CA THR A 89 -13.51 8.73 3.74
C THR A 89 -12.62 8.14 2.64
N GLU A 90 -11.70 8.95 2.13
CA GLU A 90 -10.67 8.51 1.19
C GLU A 90 -9.75 7.45 1.81
N ASP A 91 -9.19 6.59 0.96
CA ASP A 91 -8.18 5.62 1.36
C ASP A 91 -6.85 6.32 1.63
N THR A 92 -6.17 5.92 2.70
CA THR A 92 -4.93 6.57 3.16
C THR A 92 -3.75 5.62 3.07
N ARG A 93 -2.54 6.17 3.06
CA ARG A 93 -1.32 5.36 3.09
C ARG A 93 -1.18 4.63 4.44
N ARG A 94 -0.66 3.40 4.38
CA ARG A 94 -0.32 2.57 5.52
C ARG A 94 1.15 2.16 5.43
N LEU A 95 1.85 2.27 6.54
CA LEU A 95 3.18 1.72 6.70
C LEU A 95 3.10 0.21 6.95
N ALA A 96 3.81 -0.57 6.15
CA ALA A 96 3.95 -2.02 6.31
C ALA A 96 5.39 -2.39 6.66
N THR A 97 5.57 -3.48 7.40
CA THR A 97 6.91 -3.99 7.76
C THR A 97 7.37 -5.07 6.79
N LYS A 98 8.68 -5.28 6.68
CA LYS A 98 9.24 -6.41 5.93
C LYS A 98 8.71 -7.76 6.40
N SER A 99 8.54 -7.93 7.71
CA SER A 99 7.95 -9.14 8.29
C SER A 99 6.50 -9.38 7.87
N GLU A 100 5.73 -8.31 7.62
CA GLU A 100 4.36 -8.44 7.11
C GLU A 100 4.31 -8.88 5.64
N LEU A 101 5.17 -8.29 4.80
CA LEU A 101 5.19 -8.58 3.37
C LEU A 101 5.90 -9.90 3.02
N GLY A 102 6.85 -10.31 3.86
CA GLY A 102 7.69 -11.49 3.65
C GLY A 102 8.90 -11.22 2.75
N ASP A 103 9.98 -11.97 2.96
CA ASP A 103 11.25 -11.76 2.26
C ASP A 103 11.14 -11.90 0.74
N ALA A 104 10.29 -12.82 0.26
CA ALA A 104 10.07 -13.05 -1.16
C ALA A 104 9.55 -11.80 -1.90
N ARG A 105 8.77 -10.95 -1.23
CA ARG A 105 8.23 -9.71 -1.81
C ARG A 105 9.15 -8.52 -1.59
N TRP A 106 10.11 -8.62 -0.67
CA TRP A 106 10.97 -7.49 -0.29
C TRP A 106 11.93 -7.06 -1.40
N SER A 107 12.41 -8.00 -2.23
CA SER A 107 13.21 -7.66 -3.41
C SER A 107 12.44 -6.75 -4.38
N LEU A 108 11.16 -7.03 -4.61
CA LEU A 108 10.28 -6.18 -5.40
C LEU A 108 10.01 -4.83 -4.73
N VAL A 109 9.89 -4.79 -3.40
CA VAL A 109 9.81 -3.52 -2.66
C VAL A 109 11.04 -2.64 -2.93
N GLN A 110 12.24 -3.21 -2.93
CA GLN A 110 13.48 -2.47 -3.24
C GLN A 110 13.50 -1.95 -4.68
N GLN A 111 12.99 -2.73 -5.63
CA GLN A 111 12.81 -2.28 -7.01
C GLN A 111 11.81 -1.12 -7.10
N LEU A 112 10.64 -1.25 -6.48
CA LEU A 112 9.62 -0.20 -6.42
C LEU A 112 10.14 1.08 -5.74
N ALA A 113 11.04 0.95 -4.75
CA ALA A 113 11.68 2.08 -4.10
C ALA A 113 12.69 2.77 -5.02
N THR A 114 13.43 2.00 -5.81
CA THR A 114 14.34 2.52 -6.86
C THR A 114 13.55 3.27 -7.93
N ASP A 115 12.38 2.75 -8.30
CA ASP A 115 11.41 3.40 -9.20
C ASP A 115 10.65 4.56 -8.55
N ARG A 116 10.94 4.89 -7.28
CA ARG A 116 10.30 5.98 -6.50
C ARG A 116 8.78 5.86 -6.41
N LEU A 117 8.24 4.64 -6.43
CA LEU A 117 6.80 4.39 -6.23
C LEU A 117 6.46 4.14 -4.76
N VAL A 118 7.44 3.67 -3.99
CA VAL A 118 7.36 3.47 -2.54
C VAL A 118 8.60 4.07 -1.88
N VAL A 119 8.53 4.32 -0.58
CA VAL A 119 9.65 4.74 0.24
C VAL A 119 9.90 3.68 1.29
N THR A 120 11.17 3.31 1.48
CA THR A 120 11.59 2.42 2.55
C THR A 120 12.27 3.21 3.67
N SER A 121 12.04 2.77 4.91
CA SER A 121 12.63 3.37 6.11
C SER A 121 12.83 2.31 7.19
N ARG A 122 13.29 2.71 8.37
CA ARG A 122 13.33 1.86 9.57
C ARG A 122 12.49 2.46 10.68
N ASN A 123 11.72 1.65 11.37
CA ASN A 123 10.97 2.09 12.56
C ASN A 123 11.85 2.14 13.81
N ALA A 124 11.26 2.53 14.95
CA ALA A 124 11.95 2.61 16.24
C ALA A 124 12.54 1.27 16.73
N THR A 125 12.03 0.13 16.24
CA THR A 125 12.54 -1.21 16.55
C THR A 125 13.55 -1.70 15.50
N ASN A 126 14.06 -0.81 14.65
CA ASN A 126 15.03 -1.07 13.59
C ASN A 126 14.56 -2.04 12.49
N GLN A 127 13.26 -2.31 12.42
CA GLN A 127 12.65 -3.12 11.36
C GLN A 127 12.51 -2.29 10.09
N GLU A 128 12.78 -2.92 8.95
CA GLU A 128 12.55 -2.31 7.65
C GLU A 128 11.05 -2.13 7.39
N THR A 129 10.70 -0.96 6.87
CA THR A 129 9.34 -0.52 6.63
C THR A 129 9.20 0.06 5.23
N VAL A 130 7.98 0.05 4.71
CA VAL A 130 7.65 0.58 3.40
C VAL A 130 6.28 1.25 3.44
N GLU A 131 6.14 2.34 2.70
CA GLU A 131 4.88 3.02 2.42
C GLU A 131 4.86 3.57 0.99
N VAL A 132 3.68 3.91 0.49
CA VAL A 132 3.53 4.57 -0.82
C VAL A 132 4.18 5.96 -0.75
N VAL A 133 4.92 6.35 -1.80
CA VAL A 133 5.65 7.64 -1.85
C VAL A 133 4.71 8.84 -1.70
N HIS A 134 3.49 8.75 -2.24
CA HIS A 134 2.51 9.84 -2.24
C HIS A 134 1.08 9.30 -2.30
N GLU A 135 0.15 9.92 -1.58
CA GLU A 135 -1.28 9.53 -1.59
C GLU A 135 -1.94 9.76 -2.96
N ALA A 136 -1.32 10.59 -3.81
CA ALA A 136 -1.75 10.78 -5.20
C ALA A 136 -1.80 9.46 -5.99
N LEU A 137 -0.92 8.49 -5.68
CA LEU A 137 -1.01 7.14 -6.28
C LEU A 137 -2.28 6.42 -5.84
N ILE A 138 -2.65 6.52 -4.56
CA ILE A 138 -3.84 5.87 -4.01
C ILE A 138 -5.11 6.50 -4.62
N ALA A 139 -5.13 7.84 -4.71
CA ALA A 139 -6.29 8.59 -5.18
C ALA A 139 -6.50 8.52 -6.71
N ASN A 140 -5.41 8.49 -7.49
CA ASN A 140 -5.49 8.70 -8.94
C ASN A 140 -5.08 7.49 -9.79
N TRP A 141 -4.45 6.47 -9.22
CA TRP A 141 -4.10 5.27 -9.99
C TRP A 141 -5.32 4.35 -10.11
N SER A 142 -5.94 4.35 -11.29
CA SER A 142 -7.16 3.59 -11.59
C SER A 142 -7.04 2.11 -11.25
N GLN A 143 -5.91 1.49 -11.55
CA GLN A 143 -5.64 0.08 -11.30
C GLN A 143 -5.61 -0.22 -9.78
N LEU A 144 -4.90 0.59 -8.98
CA LEU A 144 -4.87 0.45 -7.53
C LEU A 144 -6.25 0.64 -6.91
N ARG A 145 -7.02 1.62 -7.39
CA ARG A 145 -8.40 1.82 -6.94
C ARG A 145 -9.30 0.62 -7.22
N GLN A 146 -9.14 -0.02 -8.37
CA GLN A 146 -9.89 -1.23 -8.68
C GLN A 146 -9.51 -2.40 -7.76
N TRP A 147 -8.23 -2.56 -7.46
CA TRP A 147 -7.77 -3.56 -6.49
C TRP A 147 -8.34 -3.30 -5.10
N MET A 148 -8.24 -2.06 -4.62
CA MET A 148 -8.79 -1.66 -3.33
C MET A 148 -10.30 -1.81 -3.26
N ALA A 149 -11.04 -1.52 -4.33
CA ALA A 149 -12.48 -1.74 -4.38
C ALA A 149 -12.85 -3.22 -4.22
N LYS A 150 -12.10 -4.13 -4.86
CA LYS A 150 -12.32 -5.59 -4.76
C LYS A 150 -11.97 -6.13 -3.38
N ASP A 151 -10.88 -5.63 -2.79
CA ASP A 151 -10.34 -6.15 -1.54
C ASP A 151 -10.80 -5.34 -0.29
N ARG A 152 -11.68 -4.34 -0.44
CA ARG A 152 -12.07 -3.40 0.63
C ARG A 152 -12.58 -4.09 1.89
N LEU A 153 -13.52 -5.04 1.75
CA LEU A 153 -14.09 -5.75 2.90
C LEU A 153 -13.04 -6.57 3.63
N PHE A 154 -12.19 -7.27 2.89
CA PHE A 154 -11.07 -8.02 3.46
C PHE A 154 -10.09 -7.12 4.19
N ARG A 155 -9.75 -5.97 3.60
CA ARG A 155 -8.81 -5.01 4.20
C ARG A 155 -9.36 -4.33 5.44
N ALA A 156 -10.64 -3.97 5.46
CA ALA A 156 -11.30 -3.44 6.65
C ALA A 156 -11.30 -4.48 7.78
N TRP A 157 -11.62 -5.74 7.47
CA TRP A 157 -11.52 -6.84 8.43
C TRP A 157 -10.07 -7.04 8.93
N GLN A 158 -9.08 -7.02 8.05
CA GLN A 158 -7.68 -7.22 8.41
C GLN A 158 -7.15 -6.09 9.32
N GLU A 159 -7.58 -4.84 9.11
CA GLU A 159 -7.25 -3.75 10.04
C GLU A 159 -7.90 -3.94 11.42
N ARG A 160 -9.15 -4.42 11.50
CA ARG A 160 -9.78 -4.82 12.79
C ARG A 160 -9.00 -5.94 13.47
N LEU A 161 -8.58 -6.96 12.72
CA LEU A 161 -7.74 -8.06 13.22
C LEU A 161 -6.44 -7.52 13.83
N ARG A 162 -5.76 -6.61 13.15
CA ARG A 162 -4.50 -6.00 13.63
C ARG A 162 -4.69 -5.17 14.91
N VAL A 163 -5.85 -4.52 15.07
CA VAL A 163 -6.19 -3.84 16.33
C VAL A 163 -6.29 -4.85 17.47
N ALA A 164 -7.03 -5.95 17.27
CA ALA A 164 -7.16 -7.01 18.28
C ALA A 164 -5.80 -7.67 18.60
N MET A 165 -4.96 -7.91 17.59
CA MET A 165 -3.60 -8.43 17.78
C MET A 165 -2.73 -7.52 18.63
N ARG A 166 -2.75 -6.20 18.39
CA ARG A 166 -1.99 -5.24 19.21
C ARG A 166 -2.47 -5.26 20.66
N GLN A 167 -3.77 -5.30 20.88
CA GLN A 167 -4.33 -5.41 22.23
C GLN A 167 -3.85 -6.70 22.93
N TRP A 168 -3.86 -7.83 22.23
CA TRP A 168 -3.34 -9.10 22.75
C TRP A 168 -1.84 -9.05 23.06
N GLU A 169 -1.04 -8.37 22.24
CA GLU A 169 0.39 -8.17 22.52
C GLU A 169 0.61 -7.26 23.76
N GLU A 170 -0.18 -6.19 23.89
CA GLU A 170 -0.13 -5.26 25.02
C GLU A 170 -0.54 -5.90 26.35
N THR A 171 -1.50 -6.84 26.34
CA THR A 171 -1.89 -7.63 27.52
C THR A 171 -0.92 -8.77 27.84
N ARG A 172 0.30 -8.76 27.27
CA ARG A 172 1.30 -9.83 27.42
C ARG A 172 0.79 -11.19 26.97
N ARG A 173 -0.03 -11.20 25.93
CA ARG A 173 -0.61 -12.39 25.29
C ARG A 173 -1.60 -13.15 26.18
N ASP A 174 -2.43 -12.41 26.91
CA ASP A 174 -3.53 -12.97 27.70
C ASP A 174 -4.51 -13.76 26.81
N GLU A 175 -4.89 -14.96 27.23
CA GLU A 175 -5.86 -15.82 26.55
C GLU A 175 -7.27 -15.19 26.50
N GLU A 176 -7.58 -14.25 27.38
CA GLU A 176 -8.83 -13.49 27.35
C GLU A 176 -8.89 -12.49 26.18
N ALA A 177 -7.75 -12.01 25.70
CA ALA A 177 -7.65 -11.09 24.58
C ALA A 177 -7.62 -11.78 23.19
N LEU A 178 -7.65 -13.13 23.15
CA LEU A 178 -7.78 -13.90 21.91
C LEU A 178 -9.19 -13.76 21.30
N LEU A 179 -9.29 -14.01 19.99
CA LEU A 179 -10.58 -13.94 19.30
C LEU A 179 -11.54 -15.01 19.81
N ARG A 180 -12.82 -14.66 19.93
CA ARG A 180 -13.91 -15.57 20.36
C ARG A 180 -15.17 -15.36 19.53
N GLY A 181 -16.08 -16.35 19.59
CA GLY A 181 -17.40 -16.27 18.98
C GLY A 181 -17.35 -15.93 17.49
N ALA A 182 -18.17 -14.96 17.07
CA ALA A 182 -18.28 -14.55 15.67
C ALA A 182 -16.97 -14.03 15.07
N LEU A 183 -16.14 -13.32 15.84
CA LEU A 183 -14.86 -12.78 15.35
C LEU A 183 -13.86 -13.90 15.05
N LEU A 184 -13.84 -14.95 15.86
CA LEU A 184 -13.01 -16.13 15.60
C LEU A 184 -13.52 -16.91 14.38
N ALA A 185 -14.83 -17.09 14.24
CA ALA A 185 -15.42 -17.77 13.09
C ALA A 185 -15.09 -17.04 11.77
N GLU A 186 -15.24 -15.70 11.73
CA GLU A 186 -14.86 -14.87 10.58
C GLU A 186 -13.36 -15.03 10.28
N ALA A 187 -12.50 -15.02 11.30
CA ALA A 187 -11.07 -15.16 11.11
C ALA A 187 -10.63 -16.56 10.62
N GLU A 188 -11.28 -17.62 11.10
CA GLU A 188 -11.08 -18.98 10.62
C GLU A 188 -11.42 -19.13 9.14
N GLU A 189 -12.53 -18.53 8.70
CA GLU A 189 -12.96 -18.52 7.30
C GLU A 189 -11.91 -17.82 6.44
N LYS A 190 -11.49 -16.61 6.81
CA LYS A 190 -10.50 -15.84 6.06
C LYS A 190 -9.13 -16.51 6.01
N LEU A 191 -8.73 -17.19 7.08
CA LEU A 191 -7.49 -17.98 7.09
C LEU A 191 -7.54 -19.15 6.10
N LYS A 192 -8.72 -19.76 5.88
CA LYS A 192 -8.90 -20.84 4.91
C LYS A 192 -8.97 -20.32 3.47
N GLU A 193 -9.68 -19.23 3.24
CA GLU A 193 -9.89 -18.66 1.90
C GLU A 193 -8.64 -17.98 1.34
N ARG A 194 -7.92 -17.23 2.19
CA ARG A 194 -6.83 -16.34 1.78
C ARG A 194 -5.61 -16.39 2.72
N PRO A 195 -5.01 -17.58 2.95
CA PRO A 195 -3.87 -17.71 3.84
C PRO A 195 -2.67 -16.88 3.39
N GLU A 196 -2.48 -16.69 2.09
CA GLU A 196 -1.32 -15.99 1.52
C GLU A 196 -1.37 -14.45 1.67
N ASP A 197 -2.55 -13.91 1.95
CA ASP A 197 -2.79 -12.48 2.16
C ASP A 197 -2.71 -12.10 3.65
N LEU A 198 -2.51 -13.10 4.51
CA LEU A 198 -2.28 -12.97 5.95
C LEU A 198 -0.80 -13.16 6.26
N CYS A 199 -0.23 -12.23 7.00
CA CYS A 199 1.17 -12.36 7.41
C CYS A 199 1.33 -13.43 8.51
N PRO A 200 2.55 -13.93 8.76
CA PRO A 200 2.77 -15.01 9.72
C PRO A 200 2.27 -14.71 11.14
N SER A 201 2.37 -13.46 11.61
CA SER A 201 1.86 -13.07 12.93
C SER A 201 0.33 -13.09 12.98
N GLU A 202 -0.35 -12.63 11.93
CA GLU A 202 -1.81 -12.71 11.80
C GLU A 202 -2.27 -14.17 11.81
N GLN A 203 -1.64 -15.04 11.02
CA GLN A 203 -1.97 -16.47 11.01
C GLN A 203 -1.74 -17.12 12.38
N SER A 204 -0.66 -16.76 13.08
CA SER A 204 -0.34 -17.30 14.40
C SER A 204 -1.38 -16.88 15.44
N PHE A 205 -1.79 -15.61 15.44
CA PHE A 205 -2.83 -15.10 16.35
C PHE A 205 -4.17 -15.81 16.15
N ILE A 206 -4.58 -16.01 14.90
CA ILE A 206 -5.81 -16.76 14.58
C ILE A 206 -5.68 -18.21 15.07
N ARG A 207 -4.58 -18.90 14.76
CA ARG A 207 -4.36 -20.29 15.20
C ARG A 207 -4.34 -20.44 16.73
N GLN A 208 -3.77 -19.48 17.45
CA GLN A 208 -3.80 -19.49 18.91
C GLN A 208 -5.23 -19.30 19.45
N SER A 209 -6.01 -18.42 18.83
CA SER A 209 -7.43 -18.24 19.17
C SER A 209 -8.25 -19.51 18.92
N ILE A 210 -8.01 -20.22 17.81
CA ILE A 210 -8.63 -21.53 17.52
C ILE A 210 -8.27 -22.56 18.59
N LYS A 211 -6.99 -22.66 18.94
CA LYS A 211 -6.51 -23.60 19.96
C LYS A 211 -7.18 -23.32 21.31
N GLN A 212 -7.32 -22.05 21.69
CA GLN A 212 -7.96 -21.68 22.94
C GLN A 212 -9.43 -22.07 22.99
N LYS A 213 -10.17 -21.89 21.89
CA LYS A 213 -11.55 -22.36 21.78
C LYS A 213 -11.64 -23.88 22.00
N MET A 214 -10.75 -24.66 21.37
CA MET A 214 -10.74 -26.12 21.54
C MET A 214 -10.46 -26.54 22.99
N ASN A 215 -9.51 -25.88 23.65
CA ASN A 215 -9.21 -26.14 25.07
C ASN A 215 -10.42 -25.85 25.96
N ALA A 216 -11.08 -24.70 25.76
CA ALA A 216 -12.26 -24.32 26.52
C ALA A 216 -13.47 -25.26 26.27
N GLU A 217 -13.61 -25.82 25.07
CA GLU A 217 -14.65 -26.82 24.77
C GLU A 217 -14.37 -28.16 25.47
N ILE A 218 -13.10 -28.55 25.58
CA ILE A 218 -12.69 -29.75 26.32
C ILE A 218 -12.94 -29.56 27.82
N ASP A 219 -12.55 -28.43 28.39
CA ASP A 219 -12.70 -28.15 29.82
C ASP A 219 -14.18 -28.04 30.25
N ASN A 220 -15.08 -27.59 29.36
CA ASN A 220 -16.53 -27.56 29.63
C ASN A 220 -17.23 -28.91 29.42
N ALA A 221 -16.54 -29.91 28.85
CA ALA A 221 -17.08 -31.25 28.62
C ALA A 221 -16.80 -32.23 29.76
N TYR A 222 -16.03 -31.82 30.78
CA TYR A 222 -15.73 -32.54 32.01
C TYR A 222 -16.31 -31.85 33.24
#